data_AF-A0A1G0R2X0-F1
#
_entry.id   AF-A0A1G0R2X0-F1
#
_cell.length_a   1.000
_cell.length_b   1.000
_cell.length_c   1.000
_cell.angle_alpha   90.00
_cell.angle_beta   90.00
_cell.angle_gamma   90.00
#
_symmetry.space_group_name_H-M   'P 1'
#
loop_
_entity.id
_entity.type
_entity.pdbx_description
1 polymer ?
#
loop_
_entity_poly.entity_id
_entity_poly.type
_entity_poly.pdbx_seq_one_letter_code
_entity_poly.pdbx_strand_id
1 'polypeptide(L)'
;MDEDKKRFERSGKKVYVIPEGGSSALGIWGYINFMKELKEQFNLKKLTGILTAAGSGGTAAGLMIGSKLYGLEIKIFAVNVLYDKETIENKIISCAEACIDEFKLKIRIDKNALEIMDGYSTEGYKNITPAKLRVIKNFAASKGILFDPAYTGKAFYAYYENFLKKNSTSKILFVHTGGLYGAFSKRIEYLNA
;
A
#
# COMPACT_ATOMS: atom_id res chain seq x y z
N MET A 1 10.94 20.40 -1.16
CA MET A 1 11.44 19.71 0.07
C MET A 1 12.83 20.18 0.46
N ASP A 2 13.89 19.94 -0.32
CA ASP A 2 15.24 20.39 0.06
C ASP A 2 15.40 21.91 0.10
N GLU A 3 14.75 22.62 -0.83
CA GLU A 3 14.71 24.08 -0.82
C GLU A 3 13.94 24.61 0.41
N ASP A 4 12.79 24.03 0.73
CA ASP A 4 12.01 24.39 1.91
C ASP A 4 12.78 24.11 3.20
N LYS A 5 13.47 22.96 3.28
CA LYS A 5 14.35 22.62 4.40
C LYS A 5 15.40 23.70 4.60
N LYS A 6 16.15 24.02 3.55
CA LYS A 6 17.18 25.08 3.59
C LYS A 6 16.58 26.44 3.96
N ARG A 7 15.39 26.78 3.45
CA ARG A 7 14.68 28.04 3.79
C ARG A 7 14.38 28.10 5.29
N PHE A 8 13.83 27.04 5.88
CA PHE A 8 13.51 27.00 7.30
C PHE A 8 14.76 26.96 8.19
N GLU A 9 15.80 26.21 7.81
CA GLU A 9 17.09 26.18 8.52
C GLU A 9 17.76 27.55 8.53
N ARG A 10 17.72 28.29 7.42
CA ARG A 10 18.19 29.69 7.35
C ARG A 10 17.44 30.63 8.30
N SER A 11 16.20 30.30 8.67
CA SER A 11 15.44 31.05 9.68
C SER A 11 15.65 30.55 11.12
N GLY A 12 16.69 29.75 11.37
CA GLY A 12 17.03 29.24 12.69
C GLY A 12 16.14 28.09 13.19
N LYS A 13 15.34 27.48 12.32
CA LYS A 13 14.47 26.35 12.68
C LYS A 13 15.23 25.03 12.56
N LYS A 14 14.95 24.09 13.47
CA LYS A 14 15.36 22.67 13.33
C LYS A 14 14.31 21.96 12.48
N VAL A 15 14.73 21.34 11.37
CA VAL A 15 13.82 20.74 10.40
C VAL A 15 14.04 19.23 10.35
N TYR A 16 12.96 18.47 10.50
CA TYR A 16 12.93 17.04 10.19
C TYR A 16 12.12 16.83 8.92
N VAL A 17 12.73 16.17 7.93
CA VAL A 17 12.10 15.95 6.63
C VAL A 17 11.44 14.59 6.61
N ILE A 18 10.13 14.58 6.41
CA ILE A 18 9.35 13.36 6.19
C ILE A 18 9.18 13.19 4.67
N PRO A 19 9.69 12.11 4.06
CA PRO A 19 9.56 11.87 2.63
C PRO A 19 8.10 11.66 2.22
N GLU A 20 7.86 11.66 0.92
CA GLU A 20 6.53 11.40 0.34
C GLU A 20 5.92 10.10 0.91
N GLY A 21 4.73 10.24 1.50
CA GLY A 21 4.02 9.14 2.15
C GLY A 21 4.72 8.53 3.37
N GLY A 22 5.75 9.18 3.92
CA GLY A 22 6.53 8.67 5.05
C GLY A 22 7.40 7.45 4.71
N SER A 23 7.61 7.16 3.42
CA SER A 23 8.38 6.01 2.95
C SER A 23 9.88 6.22 3.17
N SER A 24 10.38 5.80 4.32
CA SER A 24 11.81 5.78 4.68
C SER A 24 12.17 4.50 5.44
N ALA A 25 13.46 4.22 5.60
CA ALA A 25 13.94 3.11 6.41
C ALA A 25 13.30 3.07 7.81
N LEU A 26 13.23 4.23 8.49
CA LEU A 26 12.53 4.34 9.77
C LEU A 26 10.99 4.26 9.60
N GLY A 27 10.43 4.91 8.58
CA GLY A 27 8.97 5.03 8.42
C GLY A 27 8.26 3.71 8.18
N ILE A 28 8.91 2.74 7.53
CA ILE A 28 8.28 1.44 7.23
C ILE A 28 8.15 0.52 8.45
N TRP A 29 8.75 0.86 9.59
CA TRP A 29 8.57 0.12 10.84
C TRP A 29 7.11 0.05 11.28
N GLY A 30 6.27 1.03 10.91
CA GLY A 30 4.84 0.96 11.16
C GLY A 30 4.21 -0.30 10.56
N TYR A 31 4.55 -0.64 9.30
CA TYR A 31 4.02 -1.84 8.65
C TYR A 31 4.79 -3.12 8.99
N ILE A 32 6.03 -3.02 9.49
CA ILE A 32 6.71 -4.15 10.15
C ILE A 32 5.95 -4.52 11.42
N ASN A 33 5.63 -3.54 12.27
CA ASN A 33 4.86 -3.77 13.50
C ASN A 33 3.44 -4.25 13.21
N PHE A 34 2.79 -3.75 12.16
CA PHE A 34 1.51 -4.29 11.69
C PHE A 34 1.59 -5.81 11.41
N MET A 35 2.67 -6.31 10.81
CA MET A 35 2.84 -7.77 10.60
C MET A 35 2.98 -8.53 11.92
N LYS A 36 3.56 -7.91 12.95
CA LYS A 36 3.62 -8.47 14.30
C LYS A 36 2.22 -8.56 14.91
N GLU A 37 1.47 -7.47 14.87
CA GLU A 37 0.08 -7.42 15.36
C GLU A 37 -0.79 -8.47 14.66
N LEU A 38 -0.67 -8.59 13.34
CA LEU A 38 -1.39 -9.61 12.57
C LEU A 38 -1.04 -11.03 13.01
N LYS A 39 0.24 -11.32 13.27
CA LYS A 39 0.69 -12.64 13.71
C LYS A 39 0.13 -13.00 15.08
N GLU A 40 -0.03 -12.01 15.96
CA GLU A 40 -0.58 -12.18 17.30
C GLU A 40 -2.11 -12.37 17.27
N GLN A 41 -2.80 -11.75 16.31
CA GLN A 41 -4.25 -11.81 16.18
C GLN A 41 -4.76 -12.99 15.33
N PHE A 42 -3.98 -13.46 14.36
CA PHE A 42 -4.42 -14.44 13.37
C PHE A 42 -3.38 -15.52 13.09
N ASN A 43 -3.85 -16.72 12.74
CA ASN A 43 -2.99 -17.76 12.19
C ASN A 43 -2.65 -17.45 10.72
N LEU A 44 -1.57 -16.69 10.53
CA LEU A 44 -1.11 -16.23 9.22
C LEU A 44 -0.62 -17.35 8.30
N LYS A 45 -0.39 -18.58 8.79
CA LYS A 45 -0.06 -19.73 7.92
C LYS A 45 -1.18 -20.09 6.94
N LYS A 46 -2.40 -19.59 7.18
CA LYS A 46 -3.53 -19.75 6.26
C LYS A 46 -3.53 -18.71 5.15
N LEU A 47 -2.79 -17.61 5.25
CA LEU A 47 -2.76 -16.58 4.23
C LEU A 47 -1.75 -16.94 3.14
N THR A 48 -2.18 -16.80 1.89
CA THR A 48 -1.30 -16.96 0.72
C THR A 48 -0.73 -15.62 0.26
N GLY A 49 -1.34 -14.50 0.69
CA GLY A 49 -0.85 -13.18 0.33
C GLY A 49 -1.52 -12.03 1.07
N ILE A 50 -0.91 -10.86 0.95
CA ILE A 50 -1.42 -9.58 1.44
C ILE A 50 -1.44 -8.62 0.27
N LEU A 51 -2.56 -7.95 0.04
CA LEU A 51 -2.74 -6.95 -1.02
C LEU A 51 -2.89 -5.56 -0.43
N THR A 52 -2.15 -4.59 -0.97
CA THR A 52 -2.21 -3.18 -0.58
C THR A 52 -2.07 -2.27 -1.79
N ALA A 53 -2.58 -1.04 -1.70
CA ALA A 53 -2.21 0.02 -2.64
C ALA A 53 -0.73 0.41 -2.46
N ALA A 54 -0.08 0.83 -3.55
CA ALA A 54 1.30 1.29 -3.56
C ALA A 54 1.42 2.65 -4.28
N GLY A 55 1.56 3.71 -3.47
CA GLY A 55 1.92 5.07 -3.92
C GLY A 55 3.42 5.28 -3.85
N SER A 56 3.94 5.66 -2.68
CA SER A 56 5.38 5.84 -2.46
C SER A 56 6.14 4.56 -2.05
N GLY A 57 5.42 3.45 -1.82
CA GLY A 57 5.99 2.11 -1.66
C GLY A 57 6.27 1.64 -0.22
N GLY A 58 6.32 2.53 0.76
CA GLY A 58 6.73 2.19 2.14
C GLY A 58 5.87 1.13 2.82
N THR A 59 4.55 1.14 2.59
CA THR A 59 3.65 0.10 3.11
C THR A 59 4.05 -1.29 2.63
N ALA A 60 4.23 -1.48 1.32
CA ALA A 60 4.62 -2.77 0.75
C ALA A 60 6.01 -3.19 1.23
N ALA A 61 6.95 -2.25 1.33
CA ALA A 61 8.30 -2.52 1.86
C ALA A 61 8.26 -3.02 3.31
N GLY A 62 7.49 -2.38 4.18
CA GLY A 62 7.32 -2.79 5.58
C GLY A 62 6.64 -4.16 5.72
N LEU A 63 5.61 -4.44 4.91
CA LEU A 63 4.95 -5.75 4.87
C LEU A 63 5.93 -6.86 4.43
N MET A 64 6.77 -6.56 3.43
CA MET A 64 7.75 -7.51 2.89
C MET A 64 8.84 -7.85 3.92
N ILE A 65 9.38 -6.83 4.62
CA ILE A 65 10.33 -7.04 5.73
C ILE A 65 9.66 -7.79 6.89
N GLY A 66 8.49 -7.33 7.33
CA GLY A 66 7.76 -7.95 8.45
C GLY A 66 7.47 -9.43 8.17
N SER A 67 7.08 -9.77 6.94
CA SER A 67 6.89 -11.16 6.53
C SER A 67 8.15 -12.00 6.72
N LYS A 68 9.32 -11.52 6.25
CA LYS A 68 10.59 -12.24 6.42
C LYS A 68 11.05 -12.31 7.88
N LEU A 69 10.96 -11.21 8.64
CA LEU A 69 11.35 -11.18 10.06
C LEU A 69 10.55 -12.18 10.92
N TYR A 70 9.28 -12.38 10.59
CA TYR A 70 8.40 -13.25 11.38
C TYR A 70 8.26 -14.67 10.81
N GLY A 71 9.06 -15.03 9.80
CA GLY A 71 9.09 -16.36 9.20
C GLY A 71 7.81 -16.71 8.45
N LEU A 72 7.22 -15.74 7.76
CA LEU A 72 5.97 -15.88 7.01
C LEU A 72 6.26 -16.01 5.52
N GLU A 73 5.68 -17.02 4.89
CA GLU A 73 5.73 -17.27 3.45
C GLU A 73 4.52 -16.62 2.76
N ILE A 74 4.47 -15.29 2.79
CA ILE A 74 3.33 -14.51 2.28
C ILE A 74 3.78 -13.68 1.08
N LYS A 75 3.01 -13.76 -0.01
CA LYS A 75 3.22 -12.90 -1.18
C LYS A 75 2.61 -11.52 -0.97
N ILE A 76 3.35 -10.46 -1.27
CA ILE A 76 2.90 -9.08 -1.19
C ILE A 76 2.46 -8.62 -2.58
N PHE A 77 1.18 -8.34 -2.72
CA PHE A 77 0.59 -7.76 -3.93
C PHE A 77 0.50 -6.24 -3.76
N ALA A 78 1.34 -5.50 -4.47
CA ALA A 78 1.41 -4.05 -4.44
C ALA A 78 0.69 -3.48 -5.67
N VAL A 79 -0.51 -2.94 -5.48
CA VAL A 79 -1.28 -2.35 -6.57
C VAL A 79 -0.76 -0.94 -6.85
N ASN A 80 -0.10 -0.77 -7.99
CA ASN A 80 0.50 0.49 -8.39
C ASN A 80 -0.58 1.55 -8.68
N VAL A 81 -0.45 2.72 -8.05
CA VAL A 81 -1.43 3.82 -8.25
C VAL A 81 -0.83 5.11 -8.79
N LEU A 82 0.49 5.25 -8.83
CA LEU A 82 1.13 6.55 -9.05
C LEU A 82 2.21 6.56 -10.13
N TYR A 83 3.19 5.66 -10.04
CA TYR A 83 4.35 5.65 -10.94
C TYR A 83 4.18 4.62 -12.06
N ASP A 84 5.19 4.43 -12.91
CA ASP A 84 5.32 3.20 -13.70
C ASP A 84 5.75 2.01 -12.82
N LYS A 85 5.56 0.80 -13.34
CA LYS A 85 5.86 -0.47 -12.64
C LYS A 85 7.30 -0.53 -12.12
N GLU A 86 8.29 -0.19 -12.94
CA GLU A 86 9.70 -0.32 -12.59
C GLU A 86 10.07 0.67 -11.48
N THR A 87 9.60 1.92 -11.59
CA THR A 87 9.82 2.94 -10.58
C THR A 87 9.24 2.56 -9.22
N ILE A 88 7.99 2.06 -9.17
CA ILE A 88 7.39 1.66 -7.87
C ILE A 88 8.06 0.41 -7.30
N GLU A 89 8.44 -0.56 -8.13
CA GLU A 89 9.19 -1.73 -7.70
C GLU A 89 10.52 -1.33 -7.07
N ASN A 90 11.31 -0.52 -7.77
CA ASN A 90 12.58 -0.01 -7.27
C ASN A 90 12.42 0.78 -5.97
N LYS A 91 11.40 1.65 -5.87
CA LYS A 91 11.10 2.38 -4.62
C LYS A 91 10.82 1.44 -3.44
N ILE A 92 10.02 0.39 -3.65
CA ILE A 92 9.69 -0.58 -2.59
C ILE A 92 10.95 -1.34 -2.16
N ILE A 93 11.70 -1.87 -3.13
CA ILE A 93 12.92 -2.66 -2.88
C ILE A 93 13.97 -1.80 -2.17
N SER A 94 14.30 -0.61 -2.70
CA SER A 94 15.30 0.26 -2.10
C SER A 94 14.91 0.74 -0.70
N CYS A 95 13.61 0.99 -0.44
CA CYS A 95 13.16 1.36 0.89
C CYS A 95 13.33 0.19 1.88
N ALA A 96 13.07 -1.04 1.44
CA ALA A 96 13.28 -2.23 2.25
C ALA A 96 14.78 -2.50 2.52
N GLU A 97 15.63 -2.42 1.49
CA GLU A 97 17.08 -2.58 1.61
C GLU A 97 17.69 -1.53 2.54
N ALA A 98 17.27 -0.26 2.41
CA ALA A 98 17.70 0.80 3.30
C ALA A 98 17.36 0.52 4.78
N CYS A 99 16.18 -0.02 5.07
CA CYS A 99 15.83 -0.45 6.43
C CYS A 99 16.70 -1.60 6.93
N ILE A 100 17.00 -2.58 6.08
CA ILE A 100 17.88 -3.71 6.45
C ILE A 100 19.28 -3.19 6.80
N ASP A 101 19.82 -2.31 5.98
CA ASP A 101 21.15 -1.75 6.14
C ASP A 101 21.26 -0.79 7.33
N GLU A 102 20.27 0.09 7.53
CA GLU A 102 20.25 1.07 8.61
C GLU A 102 20.11 0.38 9.97
N PHE A 103 19.19 -0.58 10.09
CA PHE A 103 18.90 -1.27 11.36
C PHE A 103 19.64 -2.61 11.53
N LYS A 104 20.56 -2.94 10.61
CA LYS A 104 21.41 -4.14 10.64
C LYS A 104 20.63 -5.44 10.79
N LEU A 105 19.46 -5.52 10.14
CA LEU A 105 18.58 -6.68 10.23
C LEU A 105 19.24 -7.92 9.61
N LYS A 106 19.15 -9.07 10.27
CA LYS A 106 19.77 -10.33 9.83
C LYS A 106 18.84 -11.12 8.89
N ILE A 107 18.35 -10.46 7.85
CA ILE A 107 17.45 -11.05 6.85
C ILE A 107 17.89 -10.65 5.43
N ARG A 108 17.34 -11.33 4.44
CA ARG A 108 17.40 -10.94 3.03
C ARG A 108 15.99 -10.90 2.47
N ILE A 109 15.69 -9.86 1.70
CA ILE A 109 14.44 -9.79 0.96
C ILE A 109 14.49 -10.75 -0.23
N ASP A 110 13.34 -11.33 -0.54
CA ASP A 110 13.14 -12.14 -1.72
C ASP A 110 12.23 -11.35 -2.66
N LYS A 111 12.78 -10.89 -3.79
CA LYS A 111 12.02 -10.09 -4.75
C LYS A 111 10.85 -10.86 -5.34
N ASN A 112 10.90 -12.20 -5.39
CA ASN A 112 9.80 -13.02 -5.87
C ASN A 112 8.59 -13.03 -4.92
N ALA A 113 8.78 -12.61 -3.67
CA ALA A 113 7.70 -12.42 -2.71
C ALA A 113 6.91 -11.11 -2.96
N LEU A 114 7.37 -10.24 -3.87
CA LEU A 114 6.69 -9.02 -4.27
C LEU A 114 6.10 -9.18 -5.68
N GLU A 115 4.84 -8.81 -5.84
CA GLU A 115 4.20 -8.68 -7.14
C GLU A 115 3.60 -7.28 -7.29
N ILE A 116 4.11 -6.54 -8.28
CA ILE A 116 3.51 -5.27 -8.66
C ILE A 116 2.32 -5.55 -9.59
N MET A 117 1.12 -5.21 -9.12
CA MET A 117 -0.10 -5.27 -9.90
C MET A 117 -0.32 -3.92 -10.59
N ASP A 118 0.10 -3.83 -11.85
CA ASP A 118 0.04 -2.60 -12.63
C ASP A 118 -1.21 -2.54 -13.54
N GLY A 119 -1.47 -1.37 -14.15
CA GLY A 119 -2.61 -1.15 -15.05
C GLY A 119 -3.93 -0.78 -14.35
N TYR A 120 -3.92 -0.68 -13.01
CA TYR A 120 -5.07 -0.29 -12.21
C TYR A 120 -5.21 1.21 -11.96
N SER A 121 -4.36 2.04 -12.58
CA SER A 121 -4.36 3.50 -12.45
C SER A 121 -4.23 4.24 -13.79
N THR A 122 -4.64 3.62 -14.89
CA THR A 122 -4.56 4.17 -16.25
C THR A 122 -5.31 5.50 -16.43
N GLU A 123 -6.33 5.75 -15.62
CA GLU A 123 -7.07 7.01 -15.57
C GLU A 123 -6.34 8.15 -14.83
N GLY A 124 -5.17 7.86 -14.26
CA GLY A 124 -4.37 8.78 -13.47
C GLY A 124 -4.66 8.70 -11.97
N TYR A 125 -3.67 9.09 -11.16
CA TYR A 125 -3.62 8.84 -9.71
C TYR A 125 -4.88 9.29 -8.93
N LYS A 126 -5.43 10.49 -9.15
CA LYS A 126 -6.61 11.00 -8.41
C LYS A 126 -7.97 10.74 -9.09
N ASN A 127 -7.98 9.97 -10.17
CA ASN A 127 -9.18 9.64 -10.92
C ASN A 127 -9.52 8.17 -10.74
N ILE A 128 -10.80 7.85 -10.95
CA ILE A 128 -11.27 6.47 -11.01
C ILE A 128 -12.14 6.28 -12.24
N THR A 129 -12.07 5.12 -12.88
CA THR A 129 -12.99 4.80 -13.99
C THR A 129 -14.41 4.47 -13.49
N PRO A 130 -15.46 4.69 -14.31
CA PRO A 130 -16.83 4.30 -13.94
C PRO A 130 -17.00 2.82 -13.62
N ALA A 131 -16.23 1.93 -14.28
CA ALA A 131 -16.26 0.49 -14.01
C ALA A 131 -15.76 0.17 -12.59
N LYS A 132 -14.63 0.78 -12.19
CA LYS A 132 -14.08 0.65 -10.84
C LYS A 132 -15.02 1.24 -9.81
N LEU A 133 -15.57 2.42 -10.10
CA LEU A 133 -16.53 3.10 -9.24
C LEU A 133 -17.75 2.23 -8.94
N ARG A 134 -18.31 1.57 -9.95
CA ARG A 134 -19.44 0.64 -9.78
C ARG A 134 -19.13 -0.48 -8.80
N VAL A 135 -17.95 -1.11 -8.92
CA VAL A 135 -17.54 -2.20 -8.03
C VAL A 135 -17.40 -1.71 -6.59
N ILE A 136 -16.71 -0.58 -6.37
CA ILE A 136 -16.51 -0.07 -5.01
C ILE A 136 -17.82 0.44 -4.38
N LYS A 137 -18.72 1.04 -5.16
CA LYS A 137 -20.05 1.48 -4.66
C LYS A 137 -20.91 0.28 -4.27
N ASN A 138 -20.95 -0.77 -5.09
CA ASN A 138 -21.69 -1.99 -4.77
C ASN A 138 -21.14 -2.69 -3.51
N PHE A 139 -19.81 -2.73 -3.36
CA PHE A 139 -19.20 -3.27 -2.15
C PHE A 139 -19.52 -2.42 -0.92
N ALA A 140 -19.39 -1.10 -1.02
CA ALA A 140 -19.73 -0.19 0.06
C ALA A 140 -21.21 -0.31 0.48
N ALA A 141 -22.14 -0.36 -0.46
CA ALA A 141 -23.56 -0.52 -0.19
C ALA A 141 -23.89 -1.85 0.51
N SER A 142 -23.16 -2.93 0.18
CA SER A 142 -23.43 -4.27 0.74
C SER A 142 -22.65 -4.58 2.03
N LYS A 143 -21.52 -3.93 2.27
CA LYS A 143 -20.61 -4.24 3.40
C LYS A 143 -20.36 -3.07 4.34
N GLY A 144 -20.79 -1.86 4.01
CA GLY A 144 -20.56 -0.66 4.82
C GLY A 144 -19.10 -0.18 4.84
N ILE A 145 -18.26 -0.66 3.92
CA ILE A 145 -16.83 -0.31 3.82
C ILE A 145 -16.63 0.61 2.62
N LEU A 146 -16.16 1.84 2.88
CA LEU A 146 -15.95 2.86 1.88
C LEU A 146 -14.48 2.97 1.48
N PHE A 147 -14.22 2.96 0.18
CA PHE A 147 -12.89 3.15 -0.38
C PHE A 147 -12.71 4.54 -0.99
N ASP A 148 -11.46 5.00 -1.04
CA ASP A 148 -11.10 6.24 -1.73
C ASP A 148 -10.77 6.01 -3.21
N PRO A 149 -10.90 7.04 -4.06
CA PRO A 149 -10.62 6.88 -5.50
C PRO A 149 -9.16 6.76 -5.88
N ALA A 150 -8.25 7.26 -5.05
CA ALA A 150 -6.84 7.39 -5.43
C ALA A 150 -6.03 6.13 -5.08
N TYR A 151 -6.36 5.47 -3.98
CA TYR A 151 -5.59 4.34 -3.46
C TYR A 151 -6.43 3.06 -3.31
N THR A 152 -7.19 3.00 -2.22
CA THR A 152 -7.87 1.80 -1.73
C THR A 152 -8.94 1.32 -2.70
N GLY A 153 -9.61 2.21 -3.44
CA GLY A 153 -10.61 1.82 -4.45
C GLY A 153 -9.98 1.11 -5.65
N LYS A 154 -8.80 1.59 -6.11
CA LYS A 154 -8.04 0.94 -7.19
C LYS A 154 -7.47 -0.39 -6.74
N ALA A 155 -6.90 -0.43 -5.54
CA ALA A 155 -6.40 -1.66 -4.94
C ALA A 155 -7.52 -2.69 -4.72
N PHE A 156 -8.69 -2.24 -4.26
CA PHE A 156 -9.85 -3.11 -4.08
C PHE A 156 -10.37 -3.62 -5.41
N TYR A 157 -10.39 -2.80 -6.47
CA TYR A 157 -10.77 -3.29 -7.79
C TYR A 157 -9.79 -4.36 -8.32
N ALA A 158 -8.48 -4.19 -8.12
CA ALA A 158 -7.49 -5.21 -8.44
C ALA A 158 -7.72 -6.49 -7.64
N TYR A 159 -8.03 -6.37 -6.35
CA TYR A 159 -8.40 -7.49 -5.49
C TYR A 159 -9.66 -8.22 -6.01
N TYR A 160 -10.67 -7.46 -6.39
CA TYR A 160 -11.93 -7.98 -6.91
C TYR A 160 -11.71 -8.76 -8.21
N GLU A 161 -11.05 -8.17 -9.21
CA GLU A 161 -10.85 -8.81 -10.52
C GLU A 161 -9.97 -10.07 -10.45
N ASN A 162 -8.98 -10.11 -9.54
CA ASN A 162 -8.03 -11.22 -9.49
C ASN A 162 -8.41 -12.33 -8.52
N PHE A 163 -9.22 -12.04 -7.49
CA PHE A 163 -9.50 -13.01 -6.43
C PHE A 163 -11.00 -13.22 -6.23
N LEU A 164 -11.76 -12.16 -5.95
CA LEU A 164 -13.18 -12.30 -5.59
C LEU A 164 -14.03 -12.76 -6.78
N LYS A 165 -13.94 -12.06 -7.91
CA LYS A 165 -14.71 -12.37 -9.14
C LYS A 165 -14.37 -13.75 -9.70
N LYS A 166 -13.14 -14.21 -9.49
CA LYS A 166 -12.67 -15.53 -9.93
C LYS A 166 -12.99 -16.66 -8.93
N ASN A 167 -13.64 -16.36 -7.80
CA ASN A 167 -13.87 -17.30 -6.69
C ASN A 167 -12.58 -18.03 -6.30
N SER A 168 -11.46 -17.30 -6.23
CA SER A 168 -10.15 -17.88 -5.92
C SER A 168 -10.17 -18.52 -4.53
N THR A 169 -9.55 -19.70 -4.41
CA THR A 169 -9.32 -20.36 -3.11
C THR A 169 -8.16 -19.73 -2.33
N SER A 170 -7.41 -18.82 -2.94
CA SER A 170 -6.33 -18.05 -2.30
C SER A 170 -6.88 -17.22 -1.15
N LYS A 171 -6.18 -17.27 -0.01
CA LYS A 171 -6.54 -16.50 1.18
C LYS A 171 -5.70 -15.24 1.22
N ILE A 172 -6.23 -14.20 0.60
CA ILE A 172 -5.59 -12.89 0.49
C ILE A 172 -6.18 -11.93 1.51
N LEU A 173 -5.33 -11.34 2.35
CA LEU A 173 -5.70 -10.23 3.21
C LEU A 173 -5.62 -8.92 2.43
N PHE A 174 -6.73 -8.21 2.30
CA PHE A 174 -6.76 -6.87 1.74
C PHE A 174 -6.50 -5.83 2.85
N VAL A 175 -5.44 -5.03 2.71
CA VAL A 175 -5.10 -3.97 3.68
C VAL A 175 -5.80 -2.68 3.26
N HIS A 176 -6.87 -2.35 3.97
CA HIS A 176 -7.57 -1.08 3.80
C HIS A 176 -6.78 0.06 4.48
N THR A 177 -5.90 0.72 3.74
CA THR A 177 -4.98 1.75 4.27
C THR A 177 -5.61 3.12 4.58
N GLY A 178 -6.92 3.27 4.39
CA GLY A 178 -7.67 4.47 4.78
C GLY A 178 -8.06 5.31 3.56
N GLY A 179 -7.80 6.62 3.59
CA GLY A 179 -8.07 7.54 2.47
C GLY A 179 -9.53 7.99 2.34
N LEU A 180 -10.42 7.55 3.23
CA LEU A 180 -11.88 7.75 3.17
C LEU A 180 -12.30 9.19 2.81
N TYR A 181 -11.62 10.21 3.34
CA TYR A 181 -11.91 11.62 3.04
C TYR A 181 -11.81 11.97 1.55
N GLY A 182 -11.03 11.21 0.77
CA GLY A 182 -10.95 11.34 -0.69
C GLY A 182 -12.30 11.11 -1.38
N ALA A 183 -13.18 10.25 -0.84
CA ALA A 183 -14.50 10.01 -1.41
C ALA A 183 -15.41 11.26 -1.36
N PHE A 184 -15.26 12.10 -0.33
CA PHE A 184 -16.09 13.30 -0.15
C PHE A 184 -15.70 14.44 -1.10
N SER A 185 -14.42 14.48 -1.52
CA SER A 185 -13.94 15.47 -2.50
C SER A 185 -14.67 15.37 -3.85
N LYS A 186 -15.21 14.20 -4.17
CA LYS A 186 -15.98 13.92 -5.39
C LYS A 186 -17.39 13.41 -5.07
N ARG A 187 -17.98 13.82 -3.94
CA ARG A 187 -19.24 13.25 -3.40
C ARG A 187 -20.35 12.99 -4.44
N ILE A 188 -20.51 13.86 -5.45
CA ILE A 188 -21.56 13.73 -6.47
C ILE A 188 -21.38 12.46 -7.30
N GLU A 189 -20.14 12.12 -7.64
CA GLU A 189 -19.83 10.90 -8.40
C GLU A 189 -19.87 9.67 -7.49
N TYR A 190 -19.36 9.79 -6.26
CA TYR A 190 -19.03 8.64 -5.40
C TYR A 190 -20.12 8.24 -4.41
N LEU A 191 -20.85 9.22 -3.86
CA LEU A 191 -21.73 9.02 -2.71
C LEU A 191 -23.21 9.25 -3.04
N ASN A 192 -23.54 9.87 -4.18
CA ASN A 192 -24.93 9.93 -4.63
C ASN A 192 -25.40 8.54 -5.05
N ALA A 193 -26.47 8.08 -4.41
CA ALA A 193 -27.21 6.87 -4.75
C ALA A 193 -28.07 7.10 -6.00
#